data_AF-A0A8T4SS93-F1
#
_entry.id   AF-A0A8T4SS93-F1
#
_cell.length_a   1.000
_cell.length_b   1.000
_cell.length_c   1.000
_cell.angle_alpha   90.00
_cell.angle_beta   90.00
_cell.angle_gamma   90.00
#
_symmetry.space_group_name_H-M   'P 1'
#
loop_
_entity.id
_entity.type
_entity.pdbx_description
1 polymer ?
#
loop_
_entity_poly.entity_id
_entity_poly.type
_entity_poly.pdbx_seq_one_letter_code
_entity_poly.pdbx_strand_id
1 'polypeptide(L)'
;MAEGIEKKGWDIARLPSQIIKIFFLIIVWAVVFFIGLSLLVLIISWLNPLGEKPPIVDYYYNAIIDPLSNTGFGNTLKKMFGYGEAAFSSEKQIEILQGGSGAWKSTIDESSVKKDLGVKITRFNIKKDLLETEDFDYVEAIAEGYAVASDYMQVEFSCLTEDNKLGEVVNENNILTIYPNRKELFTIHCKFDKNLFEIDTSKVQDSKKIKLRASYDFITEAYIPIYILGKNELDWIIQNNEDVFENIQDSNLNKEDGTTNSVYTQGPVNLALRGTYTQPYTEAGPFGEGSHYTIEIKFDDNIQWPGNVEGVEEWSILIPDEINLESEEFEYVERDGNFDVYRASNSIIEELNDICESEESSITSWIDEDCWRRGGITGSIEFTINNPPDEIEQTFIRTKMKYKFNDEKQDTVHFTNIK
;
A
#
# COMPACT_ATOMS: atom_id res chain seq x y z
N MET A 1 -14.75 53.71 57.75
CA MET A 1 -15.54 52.46 57.56
C MET A 1 -15.10 51.92 56.22
N ALA A 2 -14.19 50.95 56.19
CA ALA A 2 -14.50 49.51 56.25
C ALA A 2 -15.33 49.12 55.01
N GLU A 3 -14.92 48.21 54.13
CA GLU A 3 -14.38 46.88 54.42
C GLU A 3 -13.33 46.44 53.37
N GLY A 4 -12.30 45.73 53.86
CA GLY A 4 -11.31 45.05 53.03
C GLY A 4 -11.82 43.67 52.59
N ILE A 5 -11.65 43.35 51.31
CA ILE A 5 -11.90 42.02 50.77
C ILE A 5 -10.62 41.19 50.97
N GLU A 6 -10.65 40.33 51.99
CA GLU A 6 -9.68 39.26 52.20
C GLU A 6 -9.75 38.25 51.04
N LYS A 7 -8.71 38.22 50.20
CA LYS A 7 -8.46 37.08 49.30
C LYS A 7 -8.03 35.88 50.16
N LYS A 8 -8.98 34.99 50.45
CA LYS A 8 -8.65 33.62 50.90
C LYS A 8 -7.97 32.87 49.77
N GLY A 9 -6.64 32.85 49.79
CA GLY A 9 -5.85 31.87 49.02
C GLY A 9 -6.23 30.48 49.49
N TRP A 10 -6.82 29.68 48.61
CA TRP A 10 -7.02 28.26 48.86
C TRP A 10 -5.65 27.58 48.73
N ASP A 11 -5.13 27.08 49.85
CA ASP A 11 -3.97 26.19 49.90
C ASP A 11 -4.30 24.86 49.20
N ILE A 12 -4.12 24.81 47.88
CA ILE A 12 -4.25 23.59 47.04
C ILE A 12 -3.05 22.63 47.25
N ALA A 13 -2.06 23.01 48.05
CA ALA A 13 -0.77 22.32 48.14
C ALA A 13 -0.73 21.04 49.01
N ARG A 14 -1.84 20.57 49.62
CA ARG A 14 -1.80 19.41 50.55
C ARG A 14 -2.70 18.22 50.23
N LEU A 15 -3.41 18.23 49.10
CA LEU A 15 -4.19 17.07 48.62
C LEU A 15 -3.54 16.14 47.56
N PRO A 16 -2.31 16.31 47.03
CA PRO A 16 -1.94 15.55 45.84
C PRO A 16 -1.42 14.13 46.10
N SER A 17 -0.70 13.83 47.21
CA SER A 17 0.07 12.57 47.24
C SER A 17 -0.74 11.30 47.51
N GLN A 18 -1.79 11.37 48.33
CA GLN A 18 -2.66 10.22 48.63
C GLN A 18 -3.55 9.87 47.44
N ILE A 19 -4.10 10.88 46.75
CA ILE A 19 -4.92 10.69 45.55
C ILE A 19 -4.08 10.12 44.41
N ILE A 20 -2.85 10.61 44.22
CA ILE A 20 -1.92 10.06 43.21
C ILE A 20 -1.58 8.61 43.51
N LYS A 21 -1.35 8.23 44.79
CA LYS A 21 -1.08 6.85 45.17
C LYS A 21 -2.27 5.92 44.92
N ILE A 22 -3.48 6.36 45.24
CA ILE A 22 -4.71 5.59 44.98
C ILE A 22 -4.92 5.42 43.47
N PHE A 23 -4.74 6.48 42.69
CA PHE A 23 -4.86 6.44 41.23
C PHE A 23 -3.82 5.50 40.60
N PHE A 24 -2.57 5.56 41.05
CA PHE A 24 -1.52 4.65 40.60
C PHE A 24 -1.83 3.18 40.96
N LEU A 25 -2.37 2.93 42.15
CA LEU A 25 -2.79 1.58 42.56
C LEU A 25 -3.91 1.05 41.65
N ILE A 26 -4.89 1.89 41.32
CA ILE A 26 -5.99 1.54 40.40
C ILE A 26 -5.44 1.19 39.01
N ILE A 27 -4.50 1.97 38.48
CA ILE A 27 -3.85 1.69 37.18
C ILE A 27 -3.12 0.35 37.23
N VAL A 28 -2.32 0.10 38.26
CA VAL A 28 -1.57 -1.16 38.39
C VAL A 28 -2.52 -2.37 38.45
N TRP A 29 -3.60 -2.28 39.23
CA TRP A 29 -4.59 -3.35 39.31
C TRP A 29 -5.35 -3.55 37.99
N ALA A 30 -5.65 -2.48 37.26
CA ALA A 30 -6.25 -2.57 35.93
C ALA A 30 -5.31 -3.31 34.97
N VAL A 31 -4.02 -2.96 34.94
CA VAL A 31 -3.02 -3.62 34.09
C VAL A 31 -2.89 -5.11 34.44
N VAL A 32 -2.79 -5.45 35.72
CA VAL A 32 -2.72 -6.86 36.17
C VAL A 32 -3.98 -7.64 35.77
N PHE A 33 -5.15 -7.03 35.90
CA PHE A 33 -6.41 -7.63 35.47
C PHE A 33 -6.43 -7.91 33.97
N PHE A 34 -6.02 -6.94 33.14
CA PHE A 34 -5.95 -7.13 31.68
C PHE A 34 -4.95 -8.21 31.27
N ILE A 35 -3.76 -8.26 31.90
CA ILE A 35 -2.77 -9.32 31.62
C ILE A 35 -3.33 -10.70 31.97
N GLY A 36 -3.96 -10.84 33.15
CA GLY A 36 -4.56 -12.10 33.57
C GLY A 36 -5.67 -12.57 32.63
N LEU A 37 -6.46 -11.63 32.12
CA LEU A 37 -7.54 -11.90 31.19
C LEU A 37 -7.02 -12.31 29.81
N SER A 38 -5.99 -11.65 29.28
CA SER A 38 -5.34 -12.05 28.02
C SER A 38 -4.73 -13.45 28.12
N LEU A 39 -4.09 -13.78 29.23
CA LEU A 39 -3.56 -15.13 29.49
C LEU A 39 -4.68 -16.18 29.53
N LEU A 40 -5.82 -15.87 30.14
CA LEU A 40 -6.97 -16.75 30.17
C LEU A 40 -7.49 -17.04 28.74
N VAL A 41 -7.60 -16.00 27.90
CA VAL A 41 -8.05 -16.13 26.50
C VAL A 41 -7.07 -16.98 25.69
N LEU A 42 -5.76 -16.80 25.88
CA LEU A 42 -4.74 -17.64 25.25
C LEU A 42 -4.87 -19.11 25.68
N ILE A 43 -5.07 -19.38 26.97
CA ILE A 43 -5.25 -20.75 27.49
C ILE A 43 -6.51 -21.39 26.90
N ILE A 44 -7.64 -20.66 26.84
CA ILE A 44 -8.90 -21.16 26.25
C ILE A 44 -8.73 -21.45 24.77
N SER A 45 -8.03 -20.58 24.04
CA SER A 45 -7.76 -20.77 22.61
C SER A 45 -6.85 -21.97 22.35
N TRP A 46 -5.85 -22.19 23.19
CA TRP A 46 -4.95 -23.35 23.09
C TRP A 46 -5.65 -24.68 23.41
N LEU A 47 -6.66 -24.66 24.29
CA LEU A 47 -7.44 -25.84 24.68
C LEU A 47 -8.53 -26.24 23.67
N ASN A 48 -8.77 -25.45 22.61
CA ASN A 48 -9.81 -25.73 21.62
C ASN A 48 -9.22 -26.01 20.21
N PRO A 49 -8.65 -27.20 19.97
CA PRO A 49 -7.89 -27.54 18.75
C PRO A 49 -8.75 -27.75 17.48
N LEU A 50 -10.08 -27.59 17.56
CA LEU A 50 -11.02 -27.91 16.48
C LEU A 50 -11.39 -26.73 15.57
N GLY A 51 -10.74 -25.58 15.68
CA GLY A 51 -10.91 -24.45 14.75
C GLY A 51 -12.25 -23.71 14.84
N GLU A 52 -13.20 -24.19 15.64
CA GLU A 52 -14.43 -23.45 15.97
C GLU A 52 -14.14 -22.43 17.08
N LYS A 53 -14.40 -21.15 16.80
CA LYS A 53 -14.24 -20.06 17.78
C LYS A 53 -15.16 -20.33 18.98
N PRO A 54 -14.63 -20.36 20.23
CA PRO A 54 -15.49 -20.54 21.39
C PRO A 54 -16.48 -19.36 21.48
N PRO A 55 -17.78 -19.60 21.70
CA PRO A 55 -18.80 -18.53 21.77
C PRO A 55 -18.52 -17.48 22.85
N ILE A 56 -17.68 -17.80 23.84
CA ILE A 56 -17.25 -16.86 24.87
C ILE A 56 -16.24 -15.82 24.34
N VAL A 57 -15.44 -16.20 23.33
CA VAL A 57 -14.47 -15.30 22.68
C VAL A 57 -15.23 -14.31 21.80
N ASP A 58 -16.24 -14.76 21.05
CA ASP A 58 -17.10 -13.88 20.25
C ASP A 58 -17.91 -12.92 21.14
N TYR A 59 -18.45 -13.39 22.27
CA TYR A 59 -19.13 -12.51 23.23
C TYR A 59 -18.17 -11.48 23.84
N TYR A 60 -16.98 -11.89 24.26
CA TYR A 60 -15.98 -11.00 24.84
C TYR A 60 -15.50 -9.95 23.82
N TYR A 61 -15.30 -10.37 22.57
CA TYR A 61 -14.89 -9.48 21.48
C TYR A 61 -15.97 -8.44 21.18
N ASN A 62 -17.20 -8.88 20.92
CA ASN A 62 -18.29 -8.00 20.48
C ASN A 62 -18.84 -7.11 21.61
N ALA A 63 -18.85 -7.57 22.86
CA ALA A 63 -19.46 -6.83 23.97
C ALA A 63 -18.48 -5.88 24.69
N ILE A 64 -17.17 -6.17 24.65
CA ILE A 64 -16.16 -5.44 25.44
C ILE A 64 -15.12 -4.80 24.53
N ILE A 65 -14.50 -5.56 23.62
CA ILE A 65 -13.41 -5.04 22.79
C ILE A 65 -13.94 -4.11 21.69
N ASP A 66 -14.99 -4.48 20.98
CA ASP A 66 -15.51 -3.69 19.85
C ASP A 66 -15.92 -2.26 20.27
N PRO A 67 -16.67 -2.08 21.38
CA PRO A 67 -17.00 -0.73 21.87
C PRO A 67 -15.78 0.05 22.37
N LEU A 68 -14.80 -0.63 22.99
CA LEU A 68 -13.56 0.01 23.47
C LEU A 68 -12.63 0.39 22.32
N SER A 69 -12.60 -0.40 21.24
CA SER A 69 -11.75 -0.23 20.08
C SER A 69 -12.10 1.01 19.24
N ASN A 70 -13.34 1.48 19.35
CA ASN A 70 -13.86 2.69 18.75
C ASN A 70 -13.74 3.94 19.66
N THR A 71 -13.02 3.82 20.78
CA THR A 71 -12.67 4.97 21.65
C THR A 71 -11.24 5.43 21.41
N GLY A 72 -10.92 6.68 21.75
CA GLY A 72 -9.55 7.22 21.65
C GLY A 72 -8.49 6.42 22.43
N PHE A 73 -8.89 5.72 23.49
CA PHE A 73 -8.01 4.82 24.24
C PHE A 73 -7.76 3.50 23.49
N GLY A 74 -8.80 2.93 22.85
CA GLY A 74 -8.68 1.72 22.02
C GLY A 74 -7.78 1.90 20.81
N ASN A 75 -7.83 3.07 20.15
CA ASN A 75 -6.92 3.40 19.05
C ASN A 75 -5.44 3.49 19.50
N THR A 76 -5.20 3.97 20.72
CA THR A 76 -3.85 4.03 21.29
C THR A 76 -3.32 2.63 21.64
N LEU A 77 -4.18 1.75 22.17
CA LEU A 77 -3.83 0.35 22.42
C LEU A 77 -3.57 -0.43 21.12
N LYS A 78 -4.36 -0.22 20.06
CA LYS A 78 -4.13 -0.82 18.73
C LYS A 78 -2.74 -0.45 18.17
N LYS A 79 -2.32 0.81 18.29
CA LYS A 79 -0.98 1.24 17.88
C LYS A 79 0.14 0.63 18.72
N MET A 80 -0.11 0.41 20.02
CA MET A 80 0.90 -0.09 20.97
C MET A 80 1.07 -1.62 20.91
N PHE A 81 0.01 -2.37 20.57
CA PHE A 81 0.02 -3.84 20.47
C PHE A 81 0.03 -4.40 19.03
N GLY A 82 -0.13 -3.55 18.01
CA GLY A 82 -0.14 -3.94 16.59
C GLY A 82 1.17 -4.53 16.03
N TYR A 83 2.25 -4.56 16.82
CA TYR A 83 3.50 -5.24 16.47
C TYR A 83 3.49 -6.75 16.81
N GLY A 84 2.43 -7.27 17.45
CA GLY A 84 2.45 -8.60 18.07
C GLY A 84 1.59 -9.71 17.49
N GLU A 85 0.65 -9.47 16.55
CA GLU A 85 -0.33 -10.51 16.14
C GLU A 85 -0.45 -10.66 14.61
N ALA A 86 0.45 -11.45 14.04
CA ALA A 86 0.38 -11.99 12.68
C ALA A 86 -0.56 -13.21 12.54
N ALA A 87 -1.73 -13.19 13.20
CA ALA A 87 -2.63 -14.36 13.24
C ALA A 87 -4.12 -14.05 13.07
N PHE A 88 -4.47 -12.95 12.38
CA PHE A 88 -5.85 -12.69 11.97
C PHE A 88 -5.99 -12.86 10.46
N SER A 89 -7.01 -13.63 10.04
CA SER A 89 -7.26 -14.00 8.65
C SER A 89 -7.19 -12.79 7.72
N SER A 90 -6.48 -12.96 6.60
CA SER A 90 -6.23 -11.94 5.57
C SER A 90 -7.48 -11.14 5.19
N GLU A 91 -8.67 -11.75 5.20
CA GLU A 91 -9.95 -11.09 4.91
C GLU A 91 -10.29 -9.91 5.85
N LYS A 92 -9.99 -9.99 7.16
CA LYS A 92 -10.38 -8.94 8.12
C LYS A 92 -9.36 -7.81 8.26
N GLN A 93 -8.10 -8.05 7.90
CA GLN A 93 -7.10 -6.98 7.84
C GLN A 93 -7.36 -6.03 6.66
N ILE A 94 -7.91 -6.55 5.56
CA ILE A 94 -8.39 -5.74 4.42
C ILE A 94 -9.58 -4.86 4.85
N GLU A 95 -10.49 -5.40 5.68
CA GLU A 95 -11.68 -4.69 6.15
C GLU A 95 -11.38 -3.53 7.13
N ILE A 96 -10.36 -3.67 7.99
CA ILE A 96 -10.01 -2.67 9.02
C ILE A 96 -9.22 -1.47 8.46
N LEU A 97 -8.48 -1.64 7.36
CA LEU A 97 -7.86 -0.51 6.63
C LEU A 97 -8.92 0.35 5.90
N GLN A 98 -10.14 -0.17 5.71
CA GLN A 98 -11.26 0.47 5.01
C GLN A 98 -12.31 1.09 5.96
N GLY A 99 -12.03 1.18 7.27
CA GLY A 99 -13.05 1.41 8.31
C GLY A 99 -13.10 2.80 8.97
N GLY A 100 -12.57 3.87 8.36
CA GLY A 100 -12.76 5.25 8.85
C GLY A 100 -13.69 6.02 7.92
N SER A 101 -14.70 6.73 8.42
CA SER A 101 -15.63 7.56 7.62
C SER A 101 -14.85 8.48 6.66
N GLY A 102 -14.84 8.14 5.36
CA GLY A 102 -13.92 8.67 4.34
C GLY A 102 -13.01 7.62 3.68
N ALA A 103 -13.18 6.33 3.99
CA ALA A 103 -12.31 5.26 3.52
C ALA A 103 -12.35 5.09 1.99
N TRP A 104 -11.16 4.94 1.42
CA TRP A 104 -10.97 4.46 0.06
C TRP A 104 -11.54 3.04 -0.03
N LYS A 105 -12.71 2.91 -0.66
CA LYS A 105 -13.33 1.63 -0.92
C LYS A 105 -12.95 1.20 -2.33
N SER A 106 -12.11 0.19 -2.41
CA SER A 106 -11.71 -0.42 -3.66
C SER A 106 -11.76 -1.94 -3.55
N THR A 107 -12.09 -2.60 -4.66
CA THR A 107 -12.09 -4.05 -4.77
C THR A 107 -11.00 -4.48 -5.75
N ILE A 108 -10.41 -5.64 -5.52
CA ILE A 108 -9.48 -6.23 -6.48
C ILE A 108 -10.33 -6.86 -7.58
N ASP A 109 -10.02 -6.61 -8.85
CA ASP A 109 -10.68 -7.31 -9.96
C ASP A 109 -10.50 -8.82 -9.75
N GLU A 110 -11.59 -9.57 -9.57
CA GLU A 110 -11.55 -11.03 -9.36
C GLU A 110 -10.80 -11.77 -10.47
N SER A 111 -10.80 -11.21 -11.69
CA SER A 111 -10.03 -11.71 -12.83
C SER A 111 -8.51 -11.54 -12.64
N SER A 112 -8.12 -10.53 -11.85
CA SER A 112 -6.76 -10.26 -11.40
C SER A 112 -6.40 -10.99 -10.09
N VAL A 113 -7.34 -11.23 -9.15
CA VAL A 113 -7.08 -11.96 -7.88
C VAL A 113 -6.54 -13.38 -8.11
N LYS A 114 -6.93 -14.03 -9.22
CA LYS A 114 -6.43 -15.37 -9.59
C LYS A 114 -5.06 -15.34 -10.25
N LYS A 115 -4.46 -14.16 -10.44
CA LYS A 115 -3.22 -13.93 -11.16
C LYS A 115 -2.31 -13.10 -10.25
N ASP A 116 -1.32 -13.71 -9.60
CA ASP A 116 -0.28 -12.98 -8.87
C ASP A 116 0.63 -12.18 -9.85
N LEU A 117 0.10 -11.14 -10.49
CA LEU A 117 0.76 -10.38 -11.55
C LEU A 117 2.17 -9.94 -11.10
N GLY A 118 3.26 -10.41 -11.73
CA GLY A 118 4.65 -10.07 -11.38
C GLY A 118 5.62 -11.24 -11.28
N VAL A 119 6.88 -10.91 -10.96
CA VAL A 119 7.96 -11.87 -10.68
C VAL A 119 8.35 -11.79 -9.21
N LYS A 120 7.97 -12.81 -8.44
CA LYS A 120 8.35 -12.91 -7.02
C LYS A 120 9.55 -13.84 -6.87
N ILE A 121 10.67 -13.35 -6.34
CA ILE A 121 11.77 -14.23 -5.96
C ILE A 121 11.38 -14.96 -4.68
N THR A 122 11.11 -16.25 -4.79
CA THR A 122 10.68 -17.08 -3.65
C THR A 122 11.84 -17.68 -2.88
N ARG A 123 12.99 -17.87 -3.53
CA ARG A 123 14.19 -18.41 -2.92
C ARG A 123 15.44 -17.81 -3.54
N PHE A 124 16.45 -17.57 -2.73
CA PHE A 124 17.79 -17.18 -3.16
C PHE A 124 18.79 -17.96 -2.30
N ASN A 125 19.73 -18.66 -2.92
CA ASN A 125 20.83 -19.30 -2.19
C ASN A 125 22.12 -19.25 -2.99
N ILE A 126 23.22 -19.18 -2.26
CA ILE A 126 24.57 -19.24 -2.81
C ILE A 126 25.04 -20.70 -2.88
N LYS A 127 25.64 -21.10 -4.01
CA LYS A 127 26.14 -22.47 -4.22
C LYS A 127 27.57 -22.70 -3.73
N LYS A 128 28.39 -21.65 -3.68
CA LYS A 128 29.75 -21.65 -3.10
C LYS A 128 29.76 -20.72 -1.89
N ASP A 129 29.30 -21.23 -0.76
CA ASP A 129 29.22 -20.49 0.49
C ASP A 129 30.60 -20.25 1.11
N LEU A 130 31.56 -21.17 0.94
CA LEU A 130 32.93 -21.03 1.42
C LEU A 130 33.90 -20.68 0.29
N LEU A 131 34.55 -19.52 0.38
CA LEU A 131 35.54 -19.04 -0.58
C LEU A 131 36.87 -18.75 0.11
N GLU A 132 37.98 -19.06 -0.55
CA GLU A 132 39.31 -18.67 -0.09
C GLU A 132 39.54 -17.20 -0.46
N THR A 133 39.95 -16.37 0.51
CA THR A 133 40.12 -14.92 0.31
C THR A 133 41.11 -14.59 -0.84
N GLU A 134 42.10 -15.45 -1.07
CA GLU A 134 43.12 -15.25 -2.10
C GLU A 134 42.69 -15.67 -3.52
N ASP A 135 41.61 -16.44 -3.68
CA ASP A 135 41.22 -17.02 -4.97
C ASP A 135 39.76 -16.74 -5.36
N PHE A 136 39.02 -15.97 -4.55
CA PHE A 136 37.64 -15.63 -4.91
C PHE A 136 37.60 -14.57 -6.01
N ASP A 137 36.94 -14.93 -7.11
CA ASP A 137 36.54 -14.01 -8.18
C ASP A 137 35.02 -14.02 -8.38
N TYR A 138 34.36 -15.19 -8.21
CA TYR A 138 32.94 -15.35 -8.53
C TYR A 138 32.15 -16.18 -7.51
N VAL A 139 30.88 -15.86 -7.39
CA VAL A 139 29.85 -16.52 -6.59
C VAL A 139 28.72 -16.95 -7.50
N GLU A 140 28.41 -18.24 -7.51
CA GLU A 140 27.20 -18.74 -8.16
C GLU A 140 26.02 -18.58 -7.22
N ALA A 141 25.01 -17.83 -7.64
CA ALA A 141 23.78 -17.65 -6.91
C ALA A 141 22.60 -18.25 -7.68
N ILE A 142 21.82 -19.07 -6.99
CA ILE A 142 20.60 -19.64 -7.51
C ILE A 142 19.44 -18.88 -6.91
N ALA A 143 18.61 -18.31 -7.77
CA ALA A 143 17.33 -17.76 -7.38
C ALA A 143 16.20 -18.54 -8.05
N GLU A 144 15.13 -18.75 -7.28
CA GLU A 144 13.91 -19.39 -7.73
C GLU A 144 12.82 -18.33 -7.78
N GLY A 145 12.45 -17.97 -9.01
CA GLY A 145 11.36 -17.04 -9.28
C GLY A 145 10.05 -17.79 -9.46
N TYR A 146 9.00 -17.18 -8.96
CA TYR A 146 7.64 -17.50 -9.34
C TYR A 146 7.08 -16.29 -10.08
N ALA A 147 6.66 -16.48 -11.32
CA ALA A 147 6.04 -15.43 -12.10
C ALA A 147 4.62 -15.81 -12.50
N VAL A 148 3.71 -14.85 -12.31
CA VAL A 148 2.38 -14.93 -12.89
C VAL A 148 2.18 -13.62 -13.61
N ALA A 149 1.97 -13.67 -14.90
CA ALA A 149 1.71 -12.50 -15.73
C ALA A 149 0.74 -12.94 -16.82
N SER A 150 0.06 -12.00 -17.47
CA SER A 150 -0.65 -12.30 -18.72
C SER A 150 0.33 -12.56 -19.86
N ASP A 151 1.45 -11.84 -19.84
CA ASP A 151 2.44 -11.77 -20.89
C ASP A 151 3.85 -12.10 -20.37
N TYR A 152 4.82 -12.16 -21.28
CA TYR A 152 6.21 -12.34 -20.88
C TYR A 152 6.74 -11.09 -20.16
N MET A 153 7.58 -11.29 -19.16
CA MET A 153 8.21 -10.22 -18.40
C MET A 153 9.73 -10.30 -18.55
N GLN A 154 10.39 -9.16 -18.72
CA GLN A 154 11.84 -9.07 -18.71
C GLN A 154 12.30 -8.66 -17.31
N VAL A 155 13.22 -9.44 -16.75
CA VAL A 155 13.77 -9.23 -15.42
C VAL A 155 15.26 -9.01 -15.55
N GLU A 156 15.72 -7.82 -15.16
CA GLU A 156 17.13 -7.49 -15.06
C GLU A 156 17.66 -7.86 -13.67
N PHE A 157 18.72 -8.65 -13.63
CA PHE A 157 19.39 -9.00 -12.38
C PHE A 157 20.61 -8.12 -12.14
N SER A 158 20.82 -7.78 -10.88
CA SER A 158 22.02 -7.10 -10.39
C SER A 158 22.53 -7.78 -9.11
N CYS A 159 23.85 -7.88 -8.99
CA CYS A 159 24.52 -8.42 -7.80
C CYS A 159 25.06 -7.25 -6.97
N LEU A 160 24.78 -7.25 -5.66
CA LEU A 160 25.16 -6.16 -4.76
C LEU A 160 25.85 -6.71 -3.50
N THR A 161 26.72 -5.92 -2.90
CA THR A 161 27.20 -6.18 -1.53
C THR A 161 26.18 -5.68 -0.50
N GLU A 162 26.40 -5.99 0.79
CA GLU A 162 25.60 -5.44 1.90
C GLU A 162 25.51 -3.89 1.86
N ASP A 163 26.62 -3.24 1.46
CA ASP A 163 26.74 -1.78 1.31
C ASP A 163 26.28 -1.26 -0.06
N ASN A 164 25.50 -2.04 -0.81
CA ASN A 164 24.97 -1.71 -2.13
C ASN A 164 26.04 -1.40 -3.21
N LYS A 165 27.27 -1.92 -3.06
CA LYS A 165 28.28 -1.84 -4.13
C LYS A 165 27.97 -2.86 -5.23
N LEU A 166 28.05 -2.43 -6.48
CA LEU A 166 27.75 -3.27 -7.65
C LEU A 166 28.83 -4.33 -7.87
N GLY A 167 28.41 -5.60 -7.88
CA GLY A 167 29.13 -6.69 -8.53
C GLY A 167 28.74 -6.80 -10.01
N GLU A 168 29.42 -7.68 -10.73
CA GLU A 168 29.19 -7.95 -12.16
C GLU A 168 28.32 -9.20 -12.31
N VAL A 169 27.29 -9.17 -13.16
CA VAL A 169 26.56 -10.37 -13.59
C VAL A 169 27.29 -10.97 -14.79
N VAL A 170 27.81 -12.20 -14.65
CA VAL A 170 28.67 -12.88 -15.63
C VAL A 170 27.87 -13.72 -16.64
N ASN A 171 26.54 -13.80 -16.50
CA ASN A 171 25.71 -14.49 -17.48
C ASN A 171 25.80 -13.81 -18.85
N GLU A 172 25.62 -14.58 -19.94
CA GLU A 172 25.60 -14.01 -21.31
C GLU A 172 24.56 -12.88 -21.47
N ASN A 173 23.48 -12.92 -20.69
CA ASN A 173 22.52 -11.83 -20.52
C ASN A 173 22.16 -11.68 -19.04
N ASN A 174 22.20 -10.45 -18.52
CA ASN A 174 21.67 -10.08 -17.21
C ASN A 174 20.14 -9.92 -17.20
N ILE A 175 19.52 -9.94 -18.40
CA ILE A 175 18.07 -9.89 -18.60
C ILE A 175 17.54 -11.29 -18.89
N LEU A 176 16.62 -11.77 -18.04
CA LEU A 176 15.89 -13.01 -18.22
C LEU A 176 14.47 -12.70 -18.67
N THR A 177 14.00 -13.39 -19.72
CA THR A 177 12.57 -13.37 -20.06
C THR A 177 11.86 -14.49 -19.32
N ILE A 178 10.92 -14.14 -18.45
CA ILE A 178 10.10 -15.10 -17.71
C ILE A 178 8.73 -15.21 -18.37
N TYR A 179 8.28 -16.45 -18.59
CA TYR A 179 7.00 -16.73 -19.25
C TYR A 179 5.84 -16.77 -18.25
N PRO A 180 4.62 -16.42 -18.69
CA PRO A 180 3.45 -16.36 -17.83
C PRO A 180 3.09 -17.72 -17.23
N ASN A 181 2.66 -17.73 -15.95
CA ASN A 181 2.20 -18.89 -15.18
C ASN A 181 3.23 -20.02 -15.06
N ARG A 182 4.52 -19.66 -14.93
CA ARG A 182 5.60 -20.64 -14.78
C ARG A 182 6.46 -20.31 -13.57
N LYS A 183 6.78 -21.37 -12.83
CA LYS A 183 7.88 -21.34 -11.87
C LYS A 183 9.16 -21.58 -12.64
N GLU A 184 10.07 -20.63 -12.60
CA GLU A 184 11.34 -20.71 -13.31
C GLU A 184 12.49 -20.67 -12.30
N LEU A 185 13.36 -21.68 -12.39
CA LEU A 185 14.61 -21.69 -11.67
C LEU A 185 15.67 -21.09 -12.60
N PHE A 186 16.36 -20.06 -12.12
CA PHE A 186 17.45 -19.45 -12.86
C PHE A 186 18.72 -19.40 -12.00
N THR A 187 19.86 -19.43 -12.68
CA THR A 187 21.17 -19.35 -12.04
C THR A 187 21.85 -18.08 -12.54
N ILE A 188 22.20 -17.20 -11.61
CA ILE A 188 22.93 -15.96 -11.87
C ILE A 188 24.34 -16.12 -11.32
N HIS A 189 25.32 -15.97 -12.20
CA HIS A 189 26.72 -15.93 -11.82
C HIS A 189 27.07 -14.48 -11.48
N CYS A 190 27.34 -14.23 -10.20
CA CYS A 190 27.81 -12.95 -9.73
C CYS A 190 29.34 -12.98 -9.61
N LYS A 191 30.02 -11.99 -10.14
CA LYS A 191 31.45 -11.77 -9.92
C LYS A 191 31.61 -10.54 -9.05
N PHE A 192 32.41 -10.67 -8.01
CA PHE A 192 32.66 -9.58 -7.08
C PHE A 192 34.16 -9.39 -6.97
N ASP A 193 34.64 -8.21 -7.32
CA ASP A 193 36.04 -7.88 -7.10
C ASP A 193 36.36 -7.81 -5.60
N LYS A 194 37.58 -8.20 -5.23
CA LYS A 194 37.97 -8.31 -3.83
C LYS A 194 37.88 -7.00 -3.05
N ASN A 195 38.09 -5.88 -3.74
CA ASN A 195 38.01 -4.54 -3.18
C ASN A 195 36.57 -4.12 -2.82
N LEU A 196 35.55 -4.85 -3.25
CA LEU A 196 34.16 -4.58 -2.88
C LEU A 196 33.86 -5.00 -1.43
N PHE A 197 34.67 -5.91 -0.86
CA PHE A 197 34.51 -6.40 0.50
C PHE A 197 35.64 -5.92 1.42
N GLU A 198 35.27 -5.54 2.63
CA GLU A 198 36.23 -5.32 3.72
C GLU A 198 36.39 -6.61 4.54
N ILE A 199 37.23 -7.55 4.08
CA ILE A 199 37.41 -8.87 4.73
C ILE A 199 38.38 -8.77 5.90
N ASP A 200 37.95 -9.23 7.08
CA ASP A 200 38.80 -9.29 8.27
C ASP A 200 39.78 -10.47 8.21
N THR A 201 41.01 -10.22 7.74
CA THR A 201 42.07 -11.22 7.61
C THR A 201 42.66 -11.71 8.94
N SER A 202 42.27 -11.10 10.08
CA SER A 202 42.70 -11.55 11.39
C SER A 202 41.94 -12.80 11.86
N LYS A 203 40.73 -13.03 11.34
CA LYS A 203 39.88 -14.17 11.65
C LYS A 203 40.16 -15.33 10.71
N VAL A 204 39.94 -16.56 11.17
CA VAL A 204 40.00 -17.76 10.32
C VAL A 204 38.92 -17.72 9.25
N GLN A 205 37.75 -17.18 9.61
CA GLN A 205 36.60 -17.04 8.73
C GLN A 205 35.95 -15.66 8.95
N ASP A 206 35.60 -14.98 7.87
CA ASP A 206 34.77 -13.78 7.87
C ASP A 206 33.51 -14.04 7.03
N SER A 207 32.42 -13.33 7.30
CA SER A 207 31.15 -13.54 6.59
C SER A 207 30.62 -12.21 6.09
N LYS A 208 30.25 -12.15 4.81
CA LYS A 208 29.64 -10.96 4.20
C LYS A 208 28.31 -11.33 3.58
N LYS A 209 27.36 -10.41 3.61
CA LYS A 209 26.13 -10.58 2.85
C LYS A 209 26.34 -10.08 1.42
N ILE A 210 25.73 -10.80 0.49
CA ILE A 210 25.50 -10.33 -0.86
C ILE A 210 24.01 -10.32 -1.12
N LYS A 211 23.57 -9.44 -2.01
CA LYS A 211 22.19 -9.32 -2.45
C LYS A 211 22.11 -9.62 -3.94
N LEU A 212 21.01 -10.25 -4.33
CA LEU A 212 20.55 -10.29 -5.70
C LEU A 212 19.32 -9.39 -5.77
N ARG A 213 19.39 -8.38 -6.63
CA ARG A 213 18.28 -7.51 -6.99
C ARG A 213 17.72 -8.00 -8.33
N ALA A 214 16.43 -8.27 -8.39
CA ALA A 214 15.69 -8.36 -9.64
C ALA A 214 14.92 -7.07 -9.85
N SER A 215 15.06 -6.51 -11.03
CA SER A 215 14.36 -5.32 -11.47
C SER A 215 13.49 -5.63 -12.68
N TYR A 216 12.25 -5.19 -12.67
CA TYR A 216 11.34 -5.41 -13.78
C TYR A 216 10.25 -4.34 -13.87
N ASP A 217 9.78 -4.11 -15.09
CA ASP A 217 8.68 -3.20 -15.36
C ASP A 217 7.36 -3.82 -14.92
N PHE A 218 6.56 -3.01 -14.25
CA PHE A 218 5.24 -3.38 -13.78
C PHE A 218 4.20 -2.38 -14.28
N ILE A 219 2.99 -2.88 -14.52
CA ILE A 219 1.84 -2.06 -14.88
C ILE A 219 0.71 -2.38 -13.90
N THR A 220 0.20 -1.36 -13.22
CA THR A 220 -1.04 -1.45 -12.45
C THR A 220 -2.09 -0.56 -13.09
N GLU A 221 -3.34 -1.02 -13.03
CA GLU A 221 -4.50 -0.30 -13.56
C GLU A 221 -5.59 -0.26 -12.50
N ALA A 222 -6.34 0.83 -12.47
CA ALA A 222 -7.57 0.95 -11.70
C ALA A 222 -8.65 1.64 -12.55
N TYR A 223 -9.90 1.28 -12.35
CA TYR A 223 -11.04 1.98 -12.93
C TYR A 223 -12.12 2.22 -11.88
N ILE A 224 -12.92 3.26 -12.10
CA ILE A 224 -14.09 3.57 -11.27
C ILE A 224 -15.31 3.72 -12.18
N PRO A 225 -16.41 2.98 -11.93
CA PRO A 225 -17.66 3.22 -12.61
C PRO A 225 -18.16 4.64 -12.35
N ILE A 226 -18.65 5.28 -13.40
CA ILE A 226 -19.26 6.60 -13.33
C ILE A 226 -20.63 6.55 -14.00
N TYR A 227 -21.63 7.06 -13.32
CA TYR A 227 -22.99 7.20 -13.80
C TYR A 227 -23.22 8.66 -14.18
N ILE A 228 -23.70 8.88 -15.39
CA ILE A 228 -24.01 10.21 -15.92
C ILE A 228 -25.49 10.31 -16.26
N LEU A 229 -26.05 11.50 -16.07
CA LEU A 229 -27.45 11.81 -16.41
C LEU A 229 -27.61 13.31 -16.65
N GLY A 230 -28.46 13.69 -17.60
CA GLY A 230 -28.81 15.09 -17.82
C GLY A 230 -29.44 15.74 -16.59
N LYS A 231 -29.05 16.98 -16.27
CA LYS A 231 -29.52 17.68 -15.06
C LYS A 231 -31.04 17.81 -14.98
N ASN A 232 -31.68 18.11 -16.11
CA ASN A 232 -33.13 18.26 -16.18
C ASN A 232 -33.87 16.94 -15.85
N GLU A 233 -33.33 15.82 -16.31
CA GLU A 233 -33.90 14.50 -16.05
C GLU A 233 -33.68 14.09 -14.59
N LEU A 234 -32.49 14.34 -14.04
CA LEU A 234 -32.24 14.11 -12.62
C LEU A 234 -33.22 14.91 -11.73
N ASP A 235 -33.46 16.18 -12.06
CA ASP A 235 -34.42 17.02 -11.33
C ASP A 235 -35.85 16.49 -11.44
N TRP A 236 -36.24 15.99 -12.62
CA TRP A 236 -37.56 15.40 -12.82
C TRP A 236 -37.73 14.12 -11.98
N ILE A 237 -36.75 13.23 -11.96
CA ILE A 237 -36.76 11.99 -11.15
C ILE A 237 -36.88 12.34 -9.65
N ILE A 238 -36.07 13.28 -9.17
CA ILE A 238 -36.11 13.74 -7.76
C ILE A 238 -37.46 14.34 -7.41
N GLN A 239 -38.03 15.18 -8.28
CA GLN A 239 -39.35 15.80 -8.06
C GLN A 239 -40.48 14.78 -8.00
N ASN A 240 -40.38 13.68 -8.74
CA ASN A 240 -41.35 12.58 -8.71
C ASN A 240 -41.07 11.55 -7.60
N ASN A 241 -40.02 11.75 -6.79
CA ASN A 241 -39.63 10.85 -5.70
C ASN A 241 -39.34 9.43 -6.22
N GLU A 242 -38.70 9.34 -7.37
CA GLU A 242 -38.24 8.09 -7.99
C GLU A 242 -36.76 7.83 -7.66
N ASP A 243 -36.33 6.57 -7.64
CA ASP A 243 -34.94 6.18 -7.42
C ASP A 243 -34.19 6.14 -8.76
N VAL A 244 -33.22 7.05 -8.91
CA VAL A 244 -32.40 7.18 -10.13
C VAL A 244 -31.59 5.92 -10.45
N PHE A 245 -31.33 5.06 -9.46
CA PHE A 245 -30.55 3.84 -9.59
C PHE A 245 -31.39 2.56 -9.52
N GLU A 246 -32.73 2.64 -9.56
CA GLU A 246 -33.63 1.50 -9.34
C GLU A 246 -33.24 0.28 -10.20
N ASN A 247 -32.98 0.52 -11.49
CA ASN A 247 -32.70 -0.53 -12.48
C ASN A 247 -31.21 -0.87 -12.68
N ILE A 248 -30.29 -0.19 -11.99
CA ILE A 248 -28.85 -0.46 -12.12
C ILE A 248 -28.47 -1.74 -11.37
N GLN A 249 -27.72 -2.64 -12.00
CA GLN A 249 -27.22 -3.88 -11.41
C GLN A 249 -25.70 -3.86 -11.34
N ASP A 250 -25.15 -3.00 -10.48
CA ASP A 250 -23.71 -2.86 -10.24
C ASP A 250 -23.40 -3.05 -8.75
N SER A 251 -22.59 -4.05 -8.44
CA SER A 251 -22.16 -4.35 -7.07
C SER A 251 -21.18 -3.31 -6.49
N ASN A 252 -20.56 -2.50 -7.35
CA ASN A 252 -19.65 -1.44 -6.93
C ASN A 252 -20.38 -0.12 -6.63
N LEU A 253 -21.65 0.01 -6.99
CA LEU A 253 -22.49 1.18 -6.69
C LEU A 253 -23.25 0.97 -5.39
N ASN A 254 -23.08 1.87 -4.43
CA ASN A 254 -24.00 2.01 -3.32
C ASN A 254 -25.16 2.93 -3.75
N LYS A 255 -26.32 2.33 -4.00
CA LYS A 255 -27.52 3.06 -4.44
C LYS A 255 -28.06 4.05 -3.40
N GLU A 256 -27.76 3.86 -2.11
CA GLU A 256 -28.30 4.71 -1.05
C GLU A 256 -27.61 6.09 -1.00
N ASP A 257 -26.31 6.15 -1.31
CA ASP A 257 -25.51 7.38 -1.24
C ASP A 257 -24.87 7.78 -2.58
N GLY A 258 -25.12 7.00 -3.64
CA GLY A 258 -24.60 7.17 -4.99
C GLY A 258 -23.07 7.15 -5.05
N THR A 259 -22.40 6.49 -4.11
CA THR A 259 -20.95 6.30 -4.13
C THR A 259 -20.57 5.02 -4.87
N THR A 260 -19.46 5.05 -5.60
CA THR A 260 -18.93 3.89 -6.31
C THR A 260 -17.58 3.48 -5.77
N ASN A 261 -17.34 2.17 -5.67
CA ASN A 261 -16.05 1.61 -5.33
C ASN A 261 -15.21 1.47 -6.60
N SER A 262 -13.92 1.80 -6.51
CA SER A 262 -12.99 1.52 -7.60
C SER A 262 -12.61 0.05 -7.64
N VAL A 263 -12.18 -0.39 -8.82
CA VAL A 263 -11.67 -1.73 -9.06
C VAL A 263 -10.23 -1.60 -9.55
N TYR A 264 -9.31 -2.39 -9.02
CA TYR A 264 -7.90 -2.34 -9.42
C TYR A 264 -7.30 -3.71 -9.68
N THR A 265 -6.25 -3.72 -10.50
CA THR A 265 -5.44 -4.91 -10.75
C THR A 265 -4.52 -5.17 -9.58
N GLN A 266 -4.42 -6.43 -9.15
CA GLN A 266 -3.44 -6.82 -8.14
C GLN A 266 -1.99 -6.56 -8.62
N GLY A 267 -1.16 -5.98 -7.77
CA GLY A 267 0.26 -5.75 -8.05
C GLY A 267 1.01 -5.22 -6.83
N PRO A 268 2.32 -4.92 -6.97
CA PRO A 268 3.12 -4.29 -5.92
C PRO A 268 2.60 -2.93 -5.47
N VAL A 269 1.93 -2.19 -6.35
CA VAL A 269 1.25 -0.93 -6.01
C VAL A 269 -0.27 -1.12 -6.12
N ASN A 270 -0.99 -0.76 -5.07
CA ASN A 270 -2.44 -0.63 -5.10
C ASN A 270 -2.79 0.77 -5.63
N LEU A 271 -3.44 0.81 -6.79
CA LEU A 271 -4.05 2.02 -7.32
C LEU A 271 -5.52 2.05 -6.90
N ALA A 272 -5.98 3.17 -6.34
CA ALA A 272 -7.39 3.35 -6.03
C ALA A 272 -7.89 4.69 -6.58
N LEU A 273 -9.12 4.67 -7.07
CA LEU A 273 -9.83 5.86 -7.56
C LEU A 273 -10.99 6.16 -6.62
N ARG A 274 -11.29 7.45 -6.43
CA ARG A 274 -12.43 7.91 -5.64
C ARG A 274 -13.03 9.18 -6.23
N GLY A 275 -14.32 9.13 -6.58
CA GLY A 275 -15.08 10.35 -6.83
C GLY A 275 -15.38 11.06 -5.50
N THR A 276 -15.18 12.37 -5.43
CA THR A 276 -15.44 13.16 -4.21
C THR A 276 -16.91 13.52 -4.02
N TYR A 277 -17.72 13.35 -5.07
CA TYR A 277 -19.13 13.71 -5.10
C TYR A 277 -20.02 12.50 -5.38
N THR A 278 -21.25 12.56 -4.88
CA THR A 278 -22.33 11.59 -5.15
C THR A 278 -22.75 11.64 -6.62
N GLN A 279 -23.02 10.47 -7.17
CA GLN A 279 -23.48 10.25 -8.54
C GLN A 279 -25.03 10.18 -8.60
N PRO A 280 -25.66 10.31 -9.79
CA PRO A 280 -25.05 10.51 -11.11
C PRO A 280 -24.44 11.91 -11.26
N TYR A 281 -23.39 11.99 -12.08
CA TYR A 281 -22.78 13.25 -12.49
C TYR A 281 -23.57 13.87 -13.66
N THR A 282 -23.66 15.19 -13.65
CA THR A 282 -24.43 15.97 -14.62
C THR A 282 -23.55 17.06 -15.22
N GLU A 283 -23.93 17.59 -16.37
CA GLU A 283 -23.29 18.72 -17.02
C GLU A 283 -23.27 20.00 -16.15
N ALA A 284 -24.14 20.08 -15.15
CA ALA A 284 -24.17 21.21 -14.22
C ALA A 284 -23.10 21.13 -13.12
N GLY A 285 -22.43 20.00 -12.91
CA GLY A 285 -21.46 19.86 -11.82
C GLY A 285 -22.08 19.85 -10.41
N PRO A 286 -21.26 19.72 -9.35
CA PRO A 286 -21.73 19.56 -7.97
C PRO A 286 -22.31 20.85 -7.35
N PHE A 287 -21.98 22.02 -7.91
CA PHE A 287 -22.37 23.33 -7.36
C PHE A 287 -23.14 24.21 -8.36
N GLY A 288 -23.60 23.64 -9.48
CA GLY A 288 -24.29 24.35 -10.55
C GLY A 288 -23.38 24.74 -11.71
N GLU A 289 -23.98 25.24 -12.80
CA GLU A 289 -23.35 25.38 -14.12
C GLU A 289 -21.91 25.90 -14.07
N GLY A 290 -21.01 25.18 -14.74
CA GLY A 290 -19.58 25.51 -14.80
C GLY A 290 -18.78 25.07 -13.58
N SER A 291 -19.35 24.26 -12.68
CA SER A 291 -18.59 23.59 -11.62
C SER A 291 -18.00 22.25 -12.10
N HIS A 292 -16.85 21.91 -11.55
CA HIS A 292 -16.10 20.70 -11.89
C HIS A 292 -16.29 19.63 -10.81
N TYR A 293 -16.25 18.37 -11.23
CA TYR A 293 -16.10 17.25 -10.31
C TYR A 293 -14.61 16.98 -10.07
N THR A 294 -14.30 16.23 -9.00
CA THR A 294 -12.93 15.81 -8.71
C THR A 294 -12.86 14.30 -8.61
N ILE A 295 -11.88 13.71 -9.29
CA ILE A 295 -11.44 12.34 -9.05
C ILE A 295 -10.14 12.38 -8.26
N GLU A 296 -10.10 11.68 -7.14
CA GLU A 296 -8.87 11.45 -6.40
C GLU A 296 -8.26 10.10 -6.78
N ILE A 297 -6.94 10.06 -6.88
CA ILE A 297 -6.16 8.88 -7.25
C ILE A 297 -5.16 8.60 -6.14
N LYS A 298 -5.26 7.43 -5.51
CA LYS A 298 -4.38 7.01 -4.43
C LYS A 298 -3.43 5.91 -4.88
N PHE A 299 -2.17 6.05 -4.47
CA PHE A 299 -1.12 5.05 -4.64
C PHE A 299 -0.72 4.53 -3.27
N ASP A 300 -0.87 3.23 -3.03
CA ASP A 300 -0.45 2.57 -1.80
C ASP A 300 0.45 1.37 -2.09
N ASP A 301 1.42 1.10 -1.22
CA ASP A 301 2.21 -0.14 -1.28
C ASP A 301 1.34 -1.37 -0.97
N ASN A 302 1.66 -2.49 -1.62
CA ASN A 302 1.08 -3.78 -1.30
C ASN A 302 2.08 -4.64 -0.52
N ILE A 303 1.89 -4.68 0.80
CA ILE A 303 2.73 -5.43 1.76
C ILE A 303 2.92 -6.93 1.44
N GLN A 304 2.12 -7.50 0.54
CA GLN A 304 2.25 -8.90 0.09
C GLN A 304 3.39 -9.10 -0.92
N TRP A 305 3.88 -8.01 -1.51
CA TRP A 305 4.99 -7.96 -2.47
C TRP A 305 6.27 -7.56 -1.75
N PRO A 306 7.24 -8.50 -1.59
CA PRO A 306 8.54 -8.14 -1.05
C PRO A 306 9.31 -7.34 -2.10
N GLY A 307 9.68 -6.11 -1.78
CA GLY A 307 10.45 -5.25 -2.68
C GLY A 307 10.10 -3.78 -2.50
N ASN A 308 10.53 -2.98 -3.47
CA ASN A 308 10.29 -1.53 -3.50
C ASN A 308 10.04 -1.07 -4.95
N VAL A 309 9.18 -0.07 -5.12
CA VAL A 309 9.12 0.70 -6.35
C VAL A 309 10.41 1.52 -6.49
N GLU A 310 11.11 1.37 -7.61
CA GLU A 310 12.30 2.16 -7.93
C GLU A 310 11.92 3.53 -8.47
N GLY A 311 10.89 3.58 -9.31
CA GLY A 311 10.37 4.83 -9.85
C GLY A 311 9.18 4.58 -10.78
N VAL A 312 8.33 5.58 -10.88
CA VAL A 312 7.25 5.69 -11.87
C VAL A 312 7.86 6.14 -13.19
N GLU A 313 7.56 5.40 -14.25
CA GLU A 313 8.00 5.72 -15.61
C GLU A 313 6.90 6.46 -16.37
N GLU A 314 5.65 6.06 -16.15
CA GLU A 314 4.50 6.63 -16.84
C GLU A 314 3.26 6.55 -15.96
N TRP A 315 2.47 7.62 -15.95
CA TRP A 315 1.14 7.63 -15.38
C TRP A 315 0.17 8.19 -16.40
N SER A 316 -0.91 7.47 -16.65
CA SER A 316 -1.94 7.86 -17.61
C SER A 316 -3.34 7.70 -17.05
N ILE A 317 -4.27 8.47 -17.62
CA ILE A 317 -5.69 8.45 -17.32
C ILE A 317 -6.42 8.37 -18.65
N LEU A 318 -7.35 7.43 -18.72
CA LEU A 318 -8.18 7.16 -19.86
C LEU A 318 -9.59 7.67 -19.52
N ILE A 319 -10.04 8.63 -20.32
CA ILE A 319 -11.28 9.37 -20.11
C ILE A 319 -12.23 9.08 -21.29
N PRO A 320 -13.48 8.70 -21.03
CA PRO A 320 -14.46 8.42 -22.07
C PRO A 320 -14.98 9.72 -22.72
N ASP A 321 -15.60 9.63 -23.89
CA ASP A 321 -16.04 10.78 -24.70
C ASP A 321 -17.01 11.74 -23.97
N GLU A 322 -17.76 11.22 -22.99
CA GLU A 322 -18.74 12.00 -22.22
C GLU A 322 -18.08 12.85 -21.12
N ILE A 323 -16.77 12.72 -20.91
CA ILE A 323 -16.04 13.39 -19.84
C ILE A 323 -14.89 14.22 -20.42
N ASN A 324 -14.73 15.46 -19.99
CA ASN A 324 -13.53 16.24 -20.26
C ASN A 324 -12.64 16.29 -19.02
N LEU A 325 -11.36 16.00 -19.21
CA LEU A 325 -10.35 16.24 -18.18
C LEU A 325 -9.92 17.71 -18.20
N GLU A 326 -9.91 18.35 -17.04
CA GLU A 326 -9.43 19.72 -16.87
C GLU A 326 -8.19 19.70 -15.98
N SER A 327 -7.03 19.51 -16.61
CA SER A 327 -5.76 19.47 -15.90
C SER A 327 -4.64 19.97 -16.80
N GLU A 328 -3.82 20.88 -16.28
CA GLU A 328 -2.56 21.29 -16.93
C GLU A 328 -1.45 20.24 -16.74
N GLU A 329 -1.63 19.35 -15.77
CA GLU A 329 -0.65 18.31 -15.40
C GLU A 329 -0.77 17.04 -16.24
N PHE A 330 -1.82 16.92 -17.04
CA PHE A 330 -2.11 15.76 -17.87
C PHE A 330 -2.31 16.19 -19.33
N GLU A 331 -1.39 15.77 -20.19
CA GLU A 331 -1.40 16.10 -21.61
C GLU A 331 -2.08 15.00 -22.42
N TYR A 332 -2.96 15.38 -23.35
CA TYR A 332 -3.55 14.43 -24.30
C TYR A 332 -2.46 13.85 -25.21
N VAL A 333 -2.40 12.52 -25.30
CA VAL A 333 -1.40 11.80 -26.11
C VAL A 333 -2.03 11.17 -27.34
N GLU A 334 -3.05 10.36 -27.13
CA GLU A 334 -3.69 9.57 -28.18
C GLU A 334 -5.10 9.16 -27.80
N ARG A 335 -5.80 8.52 -28.75
CA ARG A 335 -7.10 7.92 -28.53
C ARG A 335 -6.97 6.40 -28.60
N ASP A 336 -7.43 5.71 -27.55
CA ASP A 336 -7.49 4.25 -27.46
C ASP A 336 -8.96 3.79 -27.44
N GLY A 337 -9.48 3.43 -28.61
CA GLY A 337 -10.89 3.07 -28.78
C GLY A 337 -11.84 4.23 -28.47
N ASN A 338 -12.61 4.10 -27.38
CA ASN A 338 -13.57 5.09 -26.90
C ASN A 338 -13.01 5.96 -25.77
N PHE A 339 -11.69 5.91 -25.54
CA PHE A 339 -11.03 6.68 -24.50
C PHE A 339 -10.01 7.63 -25.09
N ASP A 340 -10.04 8.86 -24.63
CA ASP A 340 -8.94 9.80 -24.80
C ASP A 340 -7.93 9.55 -23.68
N VAL A 341 -6.66 9.35 -24.07
CA VAL A 341 -5.56 9.00 -23.17
C VAL A 341 -4.76 10.25 -22.84
N TYR A 342 -4.75 10.59 -21.56
CA TYR A 342 -3.97 11.69 -21.01
C TYR A 342 -2.80 11.15 -20.20
N ARG A 343 -1.59 11.67 -20.42
CA ARG A 343 -0.38 11.26 -19.71
C ARG A 343 0.08 12.39 -18.79
N ALA A 344 0.47 12.02 -17.57
CA ALA A 344 1.06 12.95 -16.63
C ALA A 344 2.31 13.60 -17.23
N SER A 345 2.48 14.89 -16.98
CA SER A 345 3.65 15.67 -17.39
C SER A 345 4.93 15.09 -16.76
N ASN A 346 6.09 15.30 -17.41
CA ASN A 346 7.36 14.83 -16.85
C ASN A 346 7.66 15.45 -15.48
N SER A 347 7.21 16.68 -15.22
CA SER A 347 7.37 17.31 -13.90
C SER A 347 6.64 16.55 -12.80
N ILE A 348 5.41 16.07 -13.07
CA ILE A 348 4.69 15.23 -12.10
C ILE A 348 5.39 13.90 -11.88
N ILE A 349 5.92 13.27 -12.95
CA ILE A 349 6.66 12.02 -12.82
C ILE A 349 7.94 12.21 -12.00
N GLU A 350 8.70 13.29 -12.26
CA GLU A 350 9.88 13.66 -11.47
C GLU A 350 9.51 13.92 -10.02
N GLU A 351 8.47 14.72 -9.74
CA GLU A 351 7.99 14.93 -8.38
C GLU A 351 7.60 13.62 -7.69
N LEU A 352 6.87 12.73 -8.36
CA LEU A 352 6.49 11.43 -7.80
C LEU A 352 7.70 10.57 -7.42
N ASN A 353 8.76 10.62 -8.23
CA ASN A 353 10.00 9.90 -7.96
C ASN A 353 10.85 10.56 -6.85
N ASP A 354 10.79 11.90 -6.75
CA ASP A 354 11.57 12.70 -5.82
C ASP A 354 10.87 12.95 -4.48
N ILE A 355 9.60 12.54 -4.32
CA ILE A 355 8.81 12.69 -3.07
C ILE A 355 9.58 12.19 -1.83
N CYS A 356 10.49 11.24 -2.01
CA CYS A 356 11.29 10.64 -0.95
C CYS A 356 12.74 11.17 -0.88
N GLU A 357 13.18 12.00 -1.84
CA GLU A 357 14.51 12.60 -1.91
C GLU A 357 14.56 14.06 -1.42
N SER A 358 13.41 14.70 -1.15
CA SER A 358 13.37 16.11 -0.74
C SER A 358 13.91 16.33 0.69
N GLU A 359 15.20 16.60 0.80
CA GLU A 359 15.92 16.93 2.03
C GLU A 359 15.71 18.39 2.47
N GLU A 360 14.68 18.69 3.25
CA GLU A 360 14.78 19.81 4.22
C GLU A 360 15.49 19.34 5.51
N SER A 361 16.68 18.72 5.37
CA SER A 361 17.65 18.63 6.47
C SER A 361 19.05 18.34 5.96
N SER A 362 19.89 19.38 5.93
CA SER A 362 21.34 19.21 5.83
C SER A 362 21.86 18.49 7.08
N ILE A 363 22.04 17.17 7.01
CA ILE A 363 23.02 16.33 7.73
C ILE A 363 22.67 14.88 7.34
N THR A 364 23.59 14.26 6.61
CA THR A 364 23.56 12.86 6.14
C THR A 364 23.05 11.86 7.19
N SER A 365 22.12 11.00 6.75
CA SER A 365 21.93 9.58 7.08
C SER A 365 20.44 9.25 7.29
N TRP A 366 20.00 8.16 6.67
CA TRP A 366 18.66 7.55 6.68
C TRP A 366 17.68 8.15 5.64
N ILE A 367 17.99 7.97 4.36
CA ILE A 367 16.96 7.72 3.35
C ILE A 367 16.29 6.40 3.78
N ASP A 368 15.08 6.50 4.33
CA ASP A 368 14.31 5.34 4.77
C ASP A 368 13.47 4.86 3.56
N GLU A 369 13.52 3.56 3.24
CA GLU A 369 12.61 2.88 2.28
C GLU A 369 11.12 3.14 2.61
N ASP A 370 10.84 3.71 3.78
CA ASP A 370 9.54 3.88 4.37
C ASP A 370 8.69 5.03 3.81
N CYS A 371 9.20 5.88 2.93
CA CYS A 371 8.43 7.01 2.40
C CYS A 371 7.25 6.56 1.52
N TRP A 372 7.49 5.71 0.52
CA TRP A 372 6.41 5.04 -0.24
C TRP A 372 5.56 4.09 0.62
N ARG A 373 6.16 3.47 1.65
CA ARG A 373 5.47 2.52 2.53
C ARG A 373 4.56 3.18 3.58
N ARG A 374 4.80 4.45 3.94
CA ARG A 374 4.06 5.17 5.01
C ARG A 374 3.09 6.23 4.48
N GLY A 375 3.24 6.72 3.26
CA GLY A 375 2.42 7.78 2.68
C GLY A 375 1.69 7.34 1.43
N GLY A 376 0.37 7.16 1.52
CA GLY A 376 -0.45 7.01 0.33
C GLY A 376 -0.46 8.33 -0.43
N ILE A 377 0.24 8.40 -1.57
CA ILE A 377 0.23 9.59 -2.43
C ILE A 377 -1.21 9.73 -2.95
N THR A 378 -1.77 10.94 -2.86
CA THR A 378 -3.11 11.22 -3.39
C THR A 378 -3.01 12.37 -4.38
N GLY A 379 -3.29 12.10 -5.65
CA GLY A 379 -3.54 13.11 -6.68
C GLY A 379 -5.02 13.47 -6.73
N SER A 380 -5.34 14.68 -7.18
CA SER A 380 -6.73 15.12 -7.41
C SER A 380 -6.80 15.77 -8.78
N ILE A 381 -7.81 15.40 -9.56
CA ILE A 381 -7.94 15.83 -10.95
C ILE A 381 -9.38 16.23 -11.19
N GLU A 382 -9.55 17.39 -11.83
CA GLU A 382 -10.86 17.95 -12.12
C GLU A 382 -11.36 17.45 -13.48
N PHE A 383 -12.68 17.26 -13.57
CA PHE A 383 -13.33 16.86 -14.81
C PHE A 383 -14.74 17.43 -14.91
N THR A 384 -15.25 17.51 -16.14
CA THR A 384 -16.62 17.94 -16.46
C THR A 384 -17.32 16.88 -17.31
N ILE A 385 -18.66 16.90 -17.27
CA ILE A 385 -19.50 16.01 -18.09
C ILE A 385 -19.97 16.79 -19.31
N ASN A 386 -19.81 16.21 -20.50
CA ASN A 386 -20.30 16.77 -21.76
C ASN A 386 -21.43 15.93 -22.30
N ASN A 387 -22.49 16.61 -22.74
CA ASN A 387 -23.60 16.00 -23.45
C ASN A 387 -24.14 14.73 -22.76
N PRO A 388 -24.48 14.79 -21.45
CA PRO A 388 -25.00 13.62 -20.77
C PRO A 388 -26.32 13.16 -21.41
N PRO A 389 -26.58 11.85 -21.41
CA PRO A 389 -27.79 11.28 -21.95
C PRO A 389 -29.04 11.61 -21.12
N ASP A 390 -30.22 11.44 -21.75
CA ASP A 390 -31.52 11.56 -21.09
C ASP A 390 -31.86 10.34 -20.22
N GLU A 391 -31.19 9.20 -20.44
CA GLU A 391 -31.28 7.99 -19.61
C GLU A 391 -29.97 7.80 -18.85
N ILE A 392 -30.02 7.24 -17.64
CA ILE A 392 -28.81 7.01 -16.84
C ILE A 392 -27.86 6.07 -17.59
N GLU A 393 -26.65 6.55 -17.85
CA GLU A 393 -25.61 5.78 -18.54
C GLU A 393 -24.44 5.51 -17.60
N GLN A 394 -23.90 4.30 -17.70
CA GLN A 394 -22.70 3.88 -17.00
C GLN A 394 -21.50 3.96 -17.94
N THR A 395 -20.49 4.71 -17.53
CA THR A 395 -19.16 4.77 -18.14
C THR A 395 -18.09 4.51 -17.06
N PHE A 396 -16.81 4.73 -17.34
CA PHE A 396 -15.76 4.63 -16.34
C PHE A 396 -14.56 5.53 -16.64
N ILE A 397 -13.92 6.03 -15.59
CA ILE A 397 -12.57 6.59 -15.66
C ILE A 397 -11.58 5.50 -15.30
N ARG A 398 -10.51 5.35 -16.09
CA ARG A 398 -9.43 4.41 -15.81
C ARG A 398 -8.11 5.17 -15.62
N THR A 399 -7.27 4.69 -14.72
CA THR A 399 -5.88 5.13 -14.58
C THR A 399 -4.95 3.93 -14.72
N LYS A 400 -3.76 4.18 -15.27
CA LYS A 400 -2.72 3.19 -15.51
C LYS A 400 -1.38 3.77 -15.11
N MET A 401 -0.61 3.00 -14.33
CA MET A 401 0.73 3.38 -13.92
C MET A 401 1.72 2.32 -14.37
N LYS A 402 2.76 2.75 -15.08
CA LYS A 402 3.95 1.95 -15.39
C LYS A 402 5.07 2.38 -14.45
N TYR A 403 5.70 1.43 -13.79
CA TYR A 403 6.76 1.69 -12.84
C TYR A 403 7.76 0.54 -12.81
N LYS A 404 8.96 0.84 -12.38
CA LYS A 404 10.02 -0.14 -12.18
C LYS A 404 9.97 -0.64 -10.75
N PHE A 405 9.99 -1.95 -10.55
CA PHE A 405 9.93 -2.58 -9.23
C PHE A 405 11.16 -3.45 -8.99
N ASN A 406 11.70 -3.37 -7.78
CA ASN A 406 12.87 -4.12 -7.34
C ASN A 406 12.52 -5.11 -6.23
N ASP A 407 12.75 -6.40 -6.47
CA ASP A 407 12.74 -7.44 -5.43
C ASP A 407 14.20 -7.78 -5.07
N GLU A 408 14.55 -7.60 -3.80
CA GLU A 408 15.87 -7.97 -3.28
C GLU A 408 15.78 -9.22 -2.40
N LYS A 409 16.77 -10.10 -2.56
CA LYS A 409 17.06 -11.18 -1.62
C LYS A 409 18.53 -11.16 -1.27
N GLN A 410 18.83 -11.55 -0.04
CA GLN A 410 20.20 -11.57 0.47
C GLN A 410 20.54 -12.95 1.04
N ASP A 411 21.82 -13.30 0.95
CA ASP A 411 22.39 -14.51 1.52
C ASP A 411 23.85 -14.23 1.93
N THR A 412 24.45 -15.14 2.70
CA THR A 412 25.77 -14.94 3.31
C THR A 412 26.82 -15.75 2.57
N VAL A 413 27.92 -15.08 2.21
CA VAL A 413 29.16 -15.71 1.75
C VAL A 413 30.15 -15.74 2.91
N HIS A 414 30.83 -16.86 3.07
CA HIS A 414 31.90 -17.07 4.04
C HIS A 414 33.26 -17.07 3.35
N PHE A 415 34.17 -16.22 3.83
CA PHE A 415 35.54 -16.13 3.37
C PHE A 415 36.46 -16.82 4.38
N THR A 416 37.42 -17.61 3.90
CA THR A 416 38.42 -18.27 4.73
C THR A 416 39.81 -17.73 4.44
N ASN A 417 40.54 -17.42 5.50
CA ASN A 417 41.91 -16.94 5.42
C ASN A 417 42.84 -18.12 5.69
N ILE A 418 43.37 -18.71 4.62
CA ILE A 418 44.43 -19.71 4.72
C ILE A 418 45.75 -18.95 4.90
N LYS A 419 46.39 -19.14 6.05
CA LYS A 419 47.70 -18.54 6.38
C LYS A 419 48.85 -19.41 5.92
#